data_AF-A0A2V2CZE1-F1
#
_entry.id   AF-A0A2V2CZE1-F1
#
_cell.length_a   1.000
_cell.length_b   1.000
_cell.length_c   1.000
_cell.angle_alpha   90.00
_cell.angle_beta   90.00
_cell.angle_gamma   90.00
#
_symmetry.space_group_name_H-M   'P 1'
#
loop_
_entity.id
_entity.type
_entity.pdbx_description
1 polymer ?
#
loop_
_entity_poly.entity_id
_entity_poly.type
_entity_poly.pdbx_seq_one_letter_code
_entity_poly.pdbx_strand_id
1 'polypeptide(L)'
;MRKKVKEIMLNKSFAGGYGSDSEDEHPHEIMNLFQTDDGEIYIYVPPYGGYDTKNHDVGYILLTSEWHQKATEVLYLVSGLTLMHHGGLEAEPEERKAQKKEIIERNICYGGKLLSEINTEEKTFYMTFKADKVVRPKKRMFLVWDKTSNNFIKNADTITITLPDDYKYQRQRGYITEFQNYYRQLKEIIEDQNSEYWEEKNYPEKAPKDFAIPPIPFHFLKLIHKEYDETIYTNLFFEFFSKNPVLFNSFAREVLKIPEDDSYTMKKEVQAVKGKGRIDLLAEGNNHVIAIENKIKSSLHGIDKREEISQLTKYVQFIEKGFSGKKETHYFLFEPNYNEIDIAYFDKGAGGVKFQPVCYSEIYRFFKKHIDAFKSGEHGQYAEDFVNSLRVHTETMRETVERKFLSVIQKNGTV
;
A
#
# COMPACT_ATOMS: atom_id res chain seq x y z
N MET A 1 25.77 -21.48 -27.50
CA MET A 1 24.70 -21.20 -26.52
C MET A 1 25.24 -20.17 -25.54
N ARG A 2 24.54 -19.05 -25.30
CA ARG A 2 24.90 -18.14 -24.21
C ARG A 2 24.57 -18.84 -22.89
N LYS A 3 25.49 -18.81 -21.92
CA LYS A 3 25.27 -19.35 -20.57
C LYS A 3 24.11 -18.57 -19.94
N LYS A 4 23.11 -19.26 -19.39
CA LYS A 4 22.03 -18.61 -18.64
C LYS A 4 22.62 -17.93 -17.39
N VAL A 5 22.11 -16.75 -17.08
CA VAL A 5 22.59 -15.91 -15.98
C VAL A 5 21.72 -16.19 -14.78
N LYS A 6 22.33 -16.51 -13.62
CA LYS A 6 21.58 -16.71 -12.38
C LYS A 6 21.01 -15.39 -11.89
N GLU A 7 19.73 -15.40 -11.54
CA GLU A 7 18.97 -14.20 -11.24
C GLU A 7 18.05 -14.33 -10.03
N ILE A 8 17.87 -13.22 -9.32
CA ILE A 8 16.77 -12.97 -8.39
C ILE A 8 15.77 -12.08 -9.12
N MET A 9 14.53 -12.53 -9.27
CA MET A 9 13.47 -11.73 -9.87
C MET A 9 12.82 -10.84 -8.81
N LEU A 10 12.63 -9.56 -9.14
CA LEU A 10 11.78 -8.66 -8.40
C LEU A 10 10.41 -8.60 -9.10
N ASN A 11 9.38 -9.20 -8.51
CA ASN A 11 8.02 -9.23 -9.04
C ASN A 11 7.15 -8.20 -8.31
N LYS A 12 6.80 -7.12 -9.00
CA LYS A 12 6.00 -6.02 -8.48
C LYS A 12 4.52 -6.38 -8.57
N SER A 13 4.09 -7.27 -7.69
CA SER A 13 2.74 -7.87 -7.72
C SER A 13 1.63 -6.88 -7.34
N PHE A 14 1.95 -5.73 -6.73
CA PHE A 14 0.95 -4.76 -6.24
C PHE A 14 1.34 -3.33 -6.63
N ALA A 15 1.15 -2.98 -7.91
CA ALA A 15 1.58 -1.68 -8.45
C ALA A 15 0.57 -1.02 -9.39
N GLY A 16 0.39 0.30 -9.23
CA GLY A 16 -0.50 1.13 -10.05
C GLY A 16 -1.95 1.15 -9.54
N GLY A 17 -2.85 1.80 -10.28
CA GLY A 17 -4.31 1.78 -10.02
C GLY A 17 -4.95 0.39 -10.16
N TYR A 18 -4.16 -0.60 -10.58
CA TYR A 18 -4.49 -2.03 -10.57
C TYR A 18 -4.63 -2.50 -9.13
N GLY A 19 -5.88 -2.56 -8.68
CA GLY A 19 -6.25 -2.95 -7.32
C GLY A 19 -6.99 -1.87 -6.54
N SER A 20 -7.03 -0.60 -6.97
CA SER A 20 -7.75 0.47 -6.27
C SER A 20 -8.88 1.12 -7.07
N ASP A 21 -8.76 1.22 -8.40
CA ASP A 21 -9.57 2.16 -9.18
C ASP A 21 -10.75 1.51 -9.93
N SER A 22 -10.81 0.19 -10.01
CA SER A 22 -11.98 -0.54 -10.51
C SER A 22 -12.31 -1.73 -9.61
N GLU A 23 -13.61 -1.94 -9.35
CA GLU A 23 -14.11 -3.17 -8.70
C GLU A 23 -14.15 -4.35 -9.69
N ASP A 24 -13.94 -4.07 -10.98
CA ASP A 24 -14.10 -5.00 -12.11
C ASP A 24 -12.79 -5.62 -12.61
N GLU A 25 -11.63 -5.03 -12.30
CA GLU A 25 -10.33 -5.64 -12.64
C GLU A 25 -9.85 -6.51 -11.48
N HIS A 26 -9.82 -7.83 -11.71
CA HIS A 26 -9.33 -8.82 -10.76
C HIS A 26 -7.83 -9.04 -11.00
N PRO A 27 -6.92 -8.51 -10.16
CA PRO A 27 -5.50 -8.62 -10.43
C PRO A 27 -5.07 -10.09 -10.42
N HIS A 28 -4.49 -10.58 -11.52
CA HIS A 28 -4.03 -11.97 -11.64
C HIS A 28 -2.95 -12.31 -10.60
N GLU A 29 -2.24 -11.29 -10.13
CA GLU A 29 -1.19 -11.35 -9.11
C GLU A 29 -1.71 -11.80 -7.74
N ILE A 30 -3.03 -11.77 -7.54
CA ILE A 30 -3.67 -12.10 -6.28
C ILE A 30 -3.51 -13.57 -5.87
N MET A 31 -3.34 -14.46 -6.85
CA MET A 31 -3.05 -15.88 -6.61
C MET A 31 -1.73 -16.08 -5.87
N ASN A 32 -0.80 -15.12 -5.97
CA ASN A 32 0.48 -15.17 -5.30
C ASN A 32 0.35 -15.14 -3.76
N LEU A 33 -0.84 -14.79 -3.24
CA LEU A 33 -1.13 -14.66 -1.82
C LEU A 33 -1.80 -15.89 -1.20
N PHE A 34 -2.33 -16.82 -2.00
CA PHE A 34 -3.14 -17.93 -1.51
C PHE A 34 -2.62 -19.29 -2.00
N GLN A 35 -2.81 -20.30 -1.16
CA GLN A 35 -2.62 -21.69 -1.54
C GLN A 35 -3.89 -22.21 -2.20
N THR A 36 -3.75 -23.10 -3.17
CA THR A 36 -4.89 -23.82 -3.75
C THR A 36 -5.46 -24.82 -2.75
N ASP A 37 -6.69 -25.26 -3.02
CA ASP A 37 -7.43 -26.21 -2.19
C ASP A 37 -6.67 -27.54 -1.97
N ASP A 38 -5.84 -27.97 -2.92
CA ASP A 38 -4.99 -29.16 -2.86
C ASP A 38 -3.66 -28.94 -2.10
N GLY A 39 -3.34 -27.70 -1.73
CA GLY A 39 -2.13 -27.39 -0.99
C GLY A 39 -0.95 -26.95 -1.86
N GLU A 40 -1.17 -26.65 -3.13
CA GLU A 40 -0.11 -26.16 -4.02
C GLU A 40 0.00 -24.62 -4.00
N ILE A 41 1.19 -24.11 -4.32
CA ILE A 41 1.46 -22.68 -4.37
C ILE A 41 1.83 -22.31 -5.80
N TYR A 42 1.04 -21.42 -6.40
CA TYR A 42 1.27 -20.93 -7.75
C TYR A 42 1.59 -19.44 -7.73
N ILE A 43 2.55 -19.05 -8.57
CA ILE A 43 3.01 -17.67 -8.71
C ILE A 43 2.78 -17.22 -10.15
N TYR A 44 2.05 -16.13 -10.28
CA TYR A 44 1.87 -15.35 -11.48
C TYR A 44 2.91 -14.23 -11.55
N VAL A 45 3.60 -14.13 -12.69
CA VAL A 45 4.58 -13.09 -12.97
C VAL A 45 4.04 -12.11 -14.03
N PRO A 46 3.81 -10.84 -13.67
CA PRO A 46 3.33 -9.85 -14.61
C PRO A 46 4.41 -9.38 -15.61
N PRO A 47 4.02 -8.81 -16.77
CA PRO A 47 2.64 -8.78 -17.30
C PRO A 47 2.28 -10.09 -18.03
N TYR A 48 1.00 -10.47 -17.98
CA TYR A 48 0.39 -11.62 -18.69
C TYR A 48 0.85 -13.03 -18.27
N GLY A 49 1.66 -13.17 -17.22
CA GLY A 49 2.16 -14.46 -16.75
C GLY A 49 3.35 -15.00 -17.56
N GLY A 50 3.78 -14.31 -18.61
CA GLY A 50 4.82 -14.78 -19.54
C GLY A 50 6.23 -14.76 -18.95
N TYR A 51 7.04 -15.80 -19.24
CA TYR A 51 8.43 -15.90 -18.77
C TYR A 51 9.38 -16.37 -19.88
N ASP A 52 10.44 -15.58 -20.14
CA ASP A 52 11.42 -15.90 -21.18
C ASP A 52 12.57 -16.76 -20.63
N THR A 53 12.42 -18.07 -20.81
CA THR A 53 13.42 -19.06 -20.39
C THR A 53 14.71 -19.05 -21.19
N LYS A 54 14.76 -18.36 -22.34
CA LYS A 54 15.96 -18.32 -23.20
C LYS A 54 17.05 -17.45 -22.60
N ASN A 55 16.65 -16.39 -21.89
CA ASN A 55 17.56 -15.37 -21.36
C ASN A 55 17.66 -15.37 -19.83
N HIS A 56 16.69 -15.93 -19.13
CA HIS A 56 16.57 -15.84 -17.67
C HIS A 56 16.65 -17.21 -16.97
N ASP A 57 17.38 -17.25 -15.85
CA ASP A 57 17.49 -18.40 -14.93
C ASP A 57 17.28 -17.93 -13.49
N VAL A 58 15.99 -17.81 -13.14
CA VAL A 58 15.54 -17.27 -11.85
C VAL A 58 15.51 -18.37 -10.81
N GLY A 59 16.31 -18.22 -9.75
CA GLY A 59 16.31 -19.12 -8.60
C GLY A 59 15.37 -18.68 -7.48
N TYR A 60 15.10 -17.38 -7.37
CA TYR A 60 14.30 -16.77 -6.31
C TYR A 60 13.44 -15.64 -6.86
N ILE A 61 12.23 -15.47 -6.31
CA ILE A 61 11.38 -14.32 -6.60
C ILE A 61 11.15 -13.56 -5.29
N LEU A 62 11.42 -12.26 -5.31
CA LEU A 62 10.94 -11.33 -4.29
C LEU A 62 9.65 -10.71 -4.79
N LEU A 63 8.52 -10.99 -4.11
CA LEU A 63 7.27 -10.27 -4.35
C LEU A 63 7.38 -8.90 -3.67
N THR A 64 7.15 -7.83 -4.41
CA THR A 64 7.34 -6.47 -3.93
C THR A 64 6.14 -5.57 -4.20
N SER A 65 6.04 -4.49 -3.43
CA SER A 65 5.10 -3.38 -3.64
C SER A 65 5.85 -2.08 -3.87
N GLU A 66 5.21 -1.15 -4.59
CA GLU A 66 5.73 0.23 -4.67
C GLU A 66 5.66 0.89 -3.30
N TRP A 67 6.71 1.63 -2.94
CA TRP A 67 6.77 2.36 -1.68
C TRP A 67 6.93 3.87 -1.92
N HIS A 68 8.06 4.31 -2.49
CA HIS A 68 8.25 5.71 -2.93
C HIS A 68 9.23 5.79 -4.11
N GLN A 69 9.50 7.01 -4.61
CA GLN A 69 10.46 7.21 -5.70
C GLN A 69 11.81 6.56 -5.36
N LYS A 70 12.17 5.50 -6.10
CA LYS A 70 13.40 4.71 -5.91
C LYS A 70 13.45 3.79 -4.68
N ALA A 71 12.31 3.36 -4.15
CA ALA A 71 12.26 2.30 -3.14
C ALA A 71 11.07 1.35 -3.35
N THR A 72 11.27 0.07 -3.01
CA THR A 72 10.24 -0.96 -3.05
C THR A 72 10.30 -1.76 -1.75
N GLU A 73 9.14 -2.13 -1.23
CA GLU A 73 9.06 -3.04 -0.08
C GLU A 73 9.04 -4.49 -0.58
N VAL A 74 9.80 -5.36 0.08
CA VAL A 74 9.79 -6.80 -0.13
C VAL A 74 8.74 -7.38 0.79
N LEU A 75 7.71 -8.00 0.21
CA LEU A 75 6.58 -8.58 0.92
C LEU A 75 6.78 -10.07 1.19
N TYR A 76 7.32 -10.79 0.20
CA TYR A 76 7.53 -12.23 0.28
C TYR A 76 8.77 -12.66 -0.48
N LEU A 77 9.42 -13.71 0.02
CA LEU A 77 10.40 -14.50 -0.70
C LEU A 77 9.76 -15.81 -1.17
N VAL A 78 9.89 -16.10 -2.46
CA VAL A 78 9.46 -17.34 -3.11
C VAL A 78 10.69 -18.16 -3.52
N SER A 79 10.66 -19.46 -3.23
CA SER A 79 11.73 -20.42 -3.55
C SER A 79 11.18 -21.78 -3.95
N GLY A 80 12.04 -22.64 -4.52
CA GLY A 80 11.63 -23.96 -5.04
C GLY A 80 10.78 -23.85 -6.29
N LEU A 81 11.27 -23.09 -7.28
CA LEU A 81 10.48 -22.71 -8.45
C LEU A 81 10.49 -23.81 -9.52
N THR A 82 9.29 -24.25 -9.91
CA THR A 82 9.06 -25.10 -11.09
C THR A 82 8.28 -24.30 -12.12
N LEU A 83 8.83 -24.15 -13.32
CA LEU A 83 8.17 -23.39 -14.39
C LEU A 83 6.98 -24.17 -14.96
N MET A 84 5.84 -23.49 -15.14
CA MET A 84 4.58 -24.12 -15.58
C MET A 84 4.34 -24.02 -17.09
N HIS A 85 5.06 -23.17 -17.82
CA HIS A 85 4.97 -23.05 -19.27
C HIS A 85 6.24 -22.42 -19.85
N HIS A 86 6.45 -22.57 -21.16
CA HIS A 86 7.60 -21.97 -21.85
C HIS A 86 7.26 -20.66 -22.59
N GLY A 87 6.00 -20.24 -22.57
CA GLY A 87 5.51 -19.06 -23.26
C GLY A 87 5.91 -17.72 -22.63
N GLY A 88 6.30 -16.78 -23.50
CA GLY A 88 6.52 -15.36 -23.18
C GLY A 88 5.43 -14.46 -23.77
N LEU A 89 5.78 -13.22 -24.13
CA LEU A 89 4.89 -12.27 -24.85
C LEU A 89 4.40 -12.80 -26.21
N GLU A 90 5.10 -13.78 -26.78
CA GLU A 90 4.80 -14.44 -28.06
C GLU A 90 4.24 -15.86 -27.87
N ALA A 91 3.70 -16.18 -26.69
CA ALA A 91 3.14 -17.50 -26.45
C ALA A 91 1.99 -17.83 -27.41
N GLU A 92 2.08 -19.01 -28.03
CA GLU A 92 1.03 -19.51 -28.92
C GLU A 92 -0.27 -19.75 -28.13
N PRO A 93 -1.45 -19.50 -28.73
CA PRO A 93 -2.74 -19.78 -28.09
C PRO A 93 -2.87 -21.20 -27.51
N GLU A 94 -2.18 -22.16 -28.09
CA GLU A 94 -2.16 -23.57 -27.71
C GLU A 94 -1.54 -23.80 -26.32
N GLU A 95 -0.48 -23.07 -25.96
CA GLU A 95 0.15 -23.18 -24.63
C GLU A 95 -0.80 -22.69 -23.52
N ARG A 96 -1.54 -21.60 -23.77
CA ARG A 96 -2.56 -21.09 -22.84
C ARG A 96 -3.73 -22.06 -22.71
N LYS A 97 -4.19 -22.65 -23.82
CA LYS A 97 -5.23 -23.69 -23.82
C LYS A 97 -4.77 -24.94 -23.06
N ALA A 98 -3.51 -25.35 -23.21
CA ALA A 98 -2.93 -26.48 -22.48
C ALA A 98 -2.92 -26.22 -20.97
N GLN A 99 -2.54 -25.02 -20.52
CA GLN A 99 -2.58 -24.68 -19.10
C GLN A 99 -4.01 -24.64 -18.56
N LYS A 100 -4.99 -24.13 -19.33
CA LYS A 100 -6.41 -24.20 -18.95
C LYS A 100 -6.88 -25.65 -18.80
N LYS A 101 -6.45 -26.54 -19.70
CA LYS A 101 -6.75 -27.97 -19.62
C LYS A 101 -6.12 -28.61 -18.38
N GLU A 102 -4.86 -28.29 -18.07
CA GLU A 102 -4.18 -28.74 -16.85
C GLU A 102 -4.95 -28.30 -15.59
N ILE A 103 -5.40 -27.05 -15.53
CA ILE A 103 -6.20 -26.52 -14.40
C ILE A 103 -7.45 -27.36 -14.18
N ILE A 104 -8.18 -27.70 -15.25
CA ILE A 104 -9.38 -28.53 -15.20
C ILE A 104 -9.05 -29.96 -14.77
N GLU A 105 -8.05 -30.59 -15.39
CA GLU A 105 -7.67 -31.99 -15.12
C GLU A 105 -7.15 -32.19 -13.70
N ARG A 106 -6.38 -31.23 -13.18
CA ARG A 106 -5.85 -31.24 -11.81
C ARG A 106 -6.80 -30.64 -10.77
N ASN A 107 -7.94 -30.09 -11.22
CA ASN A 107 -8.92 -29.42 -10.37
C ASN A 107 -8.28 -28.34 -9.47
N ILE A 108 -7.52 -27.44 -10.09
CA ILE A 108 -6.79 -26.37 -9.39
C ILE A 108 -7.79 -25.30 -8.96
N CYS A 109 -8.20 -25.36 -7.69
CA CYS A 109 -9.24 -24.51 -7.13
C CYS A 109 -8.73 -23.60 -6.01
N TYR A 110 -9.42 -22.47 -5.81
CA TYR A 110 -9.30 -21.60 -4.65
C TYR A 110 -10.68 -21.41 -4.02
N GLY A 111 -10.86 -21.86 -2.79
CA GLY A 111 -12.14 -21.76 -2.09
C GLY A 111 -13.24 -22.54 -2.80
N GLY A 112 -12.90 -23.69 -3.40
CA GLY A 112 -13.82 -24.52 -4.19
C GLY A 112 -14.06 -24.06 -5.63
N LYS A 113 -13.59 -22.88 -6.04
CA LYS A 113 -13.78 -22.36 -7.40
C LYS A 113 -12.57 -22.63 -8.28
N LEU A 114 -12.80 -23.08 -9.52
CA LEU A 114 -11.72 -23.41 -10.43
C LEU A 114 -10.97 -22.15 -10.86
N LEU A 115 -9.64 -22.23 -10.92
CA LEU A 115 -8.81 -21.08 -11.28
C LEU A 115 -9.18 -20.46 -12.63
N SER A 116 -9.56 -21.28 -13.61
CA SER A 116 -10.01 -20.80 -14.93
C SER A 116 -11.36 -20.08 -14.93
N GLU A 117 -12.09 -20.11 -13.82
CA GLU A 117 -13.33 -19.36 -13.60
C GLU A 117 -13.10 -18.10 -12.77
N ILE A 118 -11.96 -18.00 -12.08
CA ILE A 118 -11.55 -16.80 -11.33
C ILE A 118 -10.90 -15.80 -12.29
N ASN A 119 -10.01 -16.28 -13.15
CA ASN A 119 -9.40 -15.51 -14.22
C ASN A 119 -10.02 -15.89 -15.56
N THR A 120 -10.70 -14.96 -16.22
CA THR A 120 -11.37 -15.22 -17.51
C THR A 120 -10.60 -14.63 -18.70
N GLU A 121 -9.43 -14.03 -18.48
CA GLU A 121 -8.66 -13.38 -19.56
C GLU A 121 -7.94 -14.39 -20.46
N GLU A 122 -8.45 -14.57 -21.68
CA GLU A 122 -7.92 -15.54 -22.65
C GLU A 122 -6.49 -15.25 -23.16
N LYS A 123 -5.99 -14.02 -22.93
CA LYS A 123 -4.67 -13.58 -23.41
C LYS A 123 -3.55 -13.76 -22.39
N THR A 124 -3.85 -14.26 -21.20
CA THR A 124 -2.86 -14.40 -20.11
C THR A 124 -2.63 -15.86 -19.75
N PHE A 125 -1.44 -16.15 -19.22
CA PHE A 125 -1.25 -17.38 -18.48
C PHE A 125 -1.87 -17.23 -17.09
N TYR A 126 -2.43 -18.31 -16.59
CA TYR A 126 -2.99 -18.40 -15.24
C TYR A 126 -1.89 -18.46 -14.17
N MET A 127 -0.79 -19.13 -14.46
CA MET A 127 0.32 -19.36 -13.52
C MET A 127 1.65 -19.40 -14.26
N THR A 128 2.70 -18.82 -13.68
CA THR A 128 4.05 -18.84 -14.24
C THR A 128 4.91 -19.92 -13.60
N PHE A 129 4.92 -19.97 -12.27
CA PHE A 129 5.68 -20.94 -11.49
C PHE A 129 4.77 -21.67 -10.49
N LYS A 130 5.06 -22.95 -10.24
CA LYS A 130 4.75 -23.60 -8.96
C LYS A 130 5.92 -23.34 -8.01
N ALA A 131 5.64 -23.08 -6.74
CA ALA A 131 6.64 -22.83 -5.71
C ALA A 131 6.51 -23.83 -4.56
N ASP A 132 7.63 -24.19 -3.95
CA ASP A 132 7.63 -25.04 -2.74
C ASP A 132 7.39 -24.21 -1.48
N LYS A 133 7.94 -22.98 -1.44
CA LYS A 133 7.94 -22.15 -0.23
C LYS A 133 7.79 -20.67 -0.54
N VAL A 134 6.90 -20.01 0.20
CA VAL A 134 6.71 -18.56 0.24
C VAL A 134 6.74 -18.09 1.69
N VAL A 135 7.71 -17.25 2.04
CA VAL A 135 7.92 -16.75 3.41
C VAL A 135 7.89 -15.24 3.47
N ARG A 136 7.55 -14.71 4.65
CA ARG A 136 7.58 -13.27 4.93
C ARG A 136 8.90 -12.85 5.56
N PRO A 137 9.34 -11.60 5.35
CA PRO A 137 10.35 -11.00 6.20
C PRO A 137 9.90 -10.94 7.67
N LYS A 138 10.78 -11.24 8.64
CA LYS A 138 10.53 -11.03 10.08
C LYS A 138 10.42 -9.56 10.47
N LYS A 139 11.03 -8.69 9.67
CA LYS A 139 11.03 -7.23 9.78
C LYS A 139 10.76 -6.67 8.40
N ARG A 140 10.11 -5.50 8.32
CA ARG A 140 9.83 -4.87 7.02
C ARG A 140 11.13 -4.67 6.25
N MET A 141 11.16 -5.10 5.00
CA MET A 141 12.39 -5.13 4.21
C MET A 141 12.23 -4.24 2.98
N PHE A 142 13.19 -3.34 2.76
CA PHE A 142 13.16 -2.37 1.67
C PHE A 142 14.38 -2.51 0.78
N LEU A 143 14.17 -2.46 -0.53
CA LEU A 143 15.23 -2.25 -1.51
C LEU A 143 15.19 -0.78 -1.94
N VAL A 144 16.30 -0.07 -1.77
CA VAL A 144 16.40 1.37 -2.03
C VAL A 144 17.45 1.61 -3.11
N TRP A 145 17.10 2.29 -4.18
CA TRP A 145 18.02 2.59 -5.28
C TRP A 145 18.71 3.93 -5.02
N ASP A 146 19.96 3.86 -4.58
CA ASP A 146 20.81 5.02 -4.36
C ASP A 146 22.23 4.73 -4.88
N LYS A 147 22.64 5.49 -5.89
CA LYS A 147 23.96 5.37 -6.53
C LYS A 147 25.12 5.80 -5.62
N THR A 148 24.84 6.51 -4.54
CA THR A 148 25.85 7.15 -3.70
C THR A 148 26.27 6.31 -2.51
N SER A 149 25.54 5.23 -2.20
CA SER A 149 25.82 4.37 -1.06
C SER A 149 25.58 2.90 -1.38
N ASN A 150 26.26 2.01 -0.65
CA ASN A 150 25.99 0.56 -0.67
C ASN A 150 25.89 0.09 0.78
N ASN A 151 24.76 0.43 1.40
CA ASN A 151 24.55 0.23 2.82
C ASN A 151 23.51 -0.87 3.05
N PHE A 152 23.77 -1.65 4.09
CA PHE A 152 22.80 -2.53 4.71
C PHE A 152 22.51 -1.99 6.10
N ILE A 153 21.26 -1.62 6.35
CA ILE A 153 20.85 -1.02 7.61
C ILE A 153 19.77 -1.90 8.22
N LYS A 154 20.02 -2.38 9.43
CA LYS A 154 19.05 -3.16 10.21
C LYS A 154 18.68 -2.38 11.47
N ASN A 155 17.41 -2.01 11.57
CA ASN A 155 16.84 -1.32 12.73
C ASN A 155 15.98 -2.29 13.56
N ALA A 156 15.32 -1.77 14.60
CA ALA A 156 14.37 -2.53 15.42
C ALA A 156 13.28 -3.18 14.56
N ASP A 157 12.67 -2.43 13.65
CA ASP A 157 11.49 -2.88 12.90
C ASP A 157 11.71 -3.02 11.38
N THR A 158 12.85 -2.54 10.86
CA THR A 158 13.11 -2.45 9.41
C THR A 158 14.49 -2.97 9.00
N ILE A 159 14.59 -3.44 7.76
CA ILE A 159 15.81 -3.81 7.06
C ILE A 159 15.83 -3.03 5.75
N THR A 160 16.91 -2.31 5.48
CA THR A 160 17.10 -1.54 4.25
C THR A 160 18.34 -2.01 3.52
N ILE A 161 18.19 -2.33 2.24
CA ILE A 161 19.25 -2.78 1.35
C ILE A 161 19.39 -1.76 0.23
N THR A 162 20.50 -1.04 0.22
CA THR A 162 20.76 -0.08 -0.85
C THR A 162 21.32 -0.78 -2.09
N LEU A 163 20.69 -0.55 -3.24
CA LEU A 163 21.10 -1.04 -4.55
C LEU A 163 21.78 0.12 -5.32
N PRO A 164 23.11 0.06 -5.53
CA PRO A 164 23.88 1.12 -6.20
C PRO A 164 23.74 1.07 -7.73
N ASP A 165 22.51 1.14 -8.24
CA ASP A 165 22.21 1.14 -9.69
C ASP A 165 21.11 2.17 -10.02
N ASP A 166 20.95 2.48 -11.30
CA ASP A 166 19.79 3.22 -11.77
C ASP A 166 18.50 2.44 -11.45
N TYR A 167 17.51 3.16 -10.91
CA TYR A 167 16.15 2.64 -10.75
C TYR A 167 15.56 2.32 -12.13
N LYS A 168 15.75 1.07 -12.59
CA LYS A 168 15.16 0.53 -13.83
C LYS A 168 13.87 -0.26 -13.57
N TYR A 169 13.41 -0.24 -12.32
CA TYR A 169 12.26 -0.99 -11.82
C TYR A 169 10.92 -0.30 -12.14
N GLN A 170 10.77 0.18 -13.38
CA GLN A 170 9.56 0.85 -13.85
C GLN A 170 8.54 -0.11 -14.47
N ARG A 171 8.96 -1.32 -14.86
CA ARG A 171 8.08 -2.38 -15.34
C ARG A 171 7.76 -3.29 -14.16
N GLN A 172 6.58 -3.93 -14.14
CA GLN A 172 6.11 -4.79 -13.04
C GLN A 172 7.06 -5.98 -12.69
N ARG A 173 8.19 -6.10 -13.38
CA ARG A 173 9.23 -7.10 -13.19
C ARG A 173 10.61 -6.48 -13.35
N GLY A 174 11.55 -6.91 -12.50
CA GLY A 174 12.98 -6.59 -12.58
C GLY A 174 13.83 -7.81 -12.29
N TYR A 175 15.11 -7.74 -12.62
CA TYR A 175 16.07 -8.82 -12.41
C TYR A 175 17.34 -8.30 -11.76
N ILE A 176 17.80 -9.02 -10.74
CA ILE A 176 19.10 -8.83 -10.13
C ILE A 176 19.96 -10.03 -10.53
N THR A 177 20.98 -9.77 -11.33
CA THR A 177 21.85 -10.79 -11.95
C THR A 177 23.09 -11.07 -11.10
N GLU A 178 23.69 -12.24 -11.26
CA GLU A 178 24.98 -12.60 -10.61
C GLU A 178 26.15 -11.65 -10.92
N PHE A 179 26.03 -10.80 -11.95
CA PHE A 179 27.04 -9.80 -12.30
C PHE A 179 26.92 -8.50 -11.52
N GLN A 180 25.79 -8.24 -10.86
CA GLN A 180 25.60 -7.07 -10.01
C GLN A 180 26.25 -7.31 -8.65
N ASN A 181 27.01 -6.32 -8.16
CA ASN A 181 27.79 -6.41 -6.92
C ASN A 181 26.96 -6.67 -5.65
N TYR A 182 25.67 -6.33 -5.67
CA TYR A 182 24.72 -6.57 -4.57
C TYR A 182 24.00 -7.91 -4.65
N TYR A 183 24.15 -8.68 -5.73
CA TYR A 183 23.51 -10.00 -5.86
C TYR A 183 23.94 -10.95 -4.76
N ARG A 184 25.25 -11.00 -4.45
CA ARG A 184 25.78 -11.90 -3.41
C ARG A 184 25.20 -11.57 -2.04
N GLN A 185 25.16 -10.29 -1.67
CA GLN A 185 24.61 -9.84 -0.40
C GLN A 185 23.12 -10.20 -0.28
N LEU A 186 22.33 -9.95 -1.33
CA LEU A 186 20.91 -10.35 -1.35
C LEU A 186 20.75 -11.87 -1.26
N LYS A 187 21.59 -12.63 -1.96
CA LYS A 187 21.57 -14.09 -1.91
C LYS A 187 21.89 -14.62 -0.52
N GLU A 188 22.86 -14.03 0.19
CA GLU A 188 23.17 -14.38 1.59
C GLU A 188 21.99 -14.09 2.53
N ILE A 189 21.26 -12.99 2.31
CA ILE A 189 20.03 -12.68 3.07
C ILE A 189 18.90 -13.67 2.74
N ILE A 190 18.73 -14.01 1.46
CA ILE A 190 17.70 -14.95 0.98
C ILE A 190 17.96 -16.37 1.49
N GLU A 191 19.20 -16.82 1.43
CA GLU A 191 19.64 -18.16 1.82
C GLU A 191 20.05 -18.25 3.29
N ASP A 192 19.67 -17.25 4.09
CA ASP A 192 20.04 -17.15 5.49
C ASP A 192 19.63 -18.40 6.29
N GLN A 193 20.65 -19.10 6.79
CA GLN A 193 20.49 -20.34 7.55
C GLN A 193 20.11 -20.08 9.01
N ASN A 194 20.29 -18.87 9.51
CA ASN A 194 20.01 -18.52 10.91
C ASN A 194 18.56 -18.08 11.14
N SER A 195 17.74 -18.06 10.09
CA SER A 195 16.35 -17.59 10.13
C SER A 195 16.24 -16.19 10.75
N GLU A 196 17.21 -15.33 10.53
CA GLU A 196 17.27 -13.95 11.01
C GLU A 196 16.32 -13.04 10.23
N TYR A 197 16.19 -13.27 8.93
CA TYR A 197 15.46 -12.39 8.02
C TYR A 197 14.05 -12.85 7.65
N TRP A 198 13.82 -14.17 7.63
CA TRP A 198 12.57 -14.75 7.12
C TRP A 198 11.83 -15.52 8.20
N GLU A 199 10.51 -15.41 8.20
CA GLU A 199 9.63 -16.22 9.02
C GLU A 199 9.73 -17.71 8.63
N GLU A 200 9.52 -18.59 9.59
CA GLU A 200 9.57 -20.05 9.36
C GLU A 200 8.29 -20.55 8.67
N LYS A 201 7.16 -19.89 8.93
CA LYS A 201 5.85 -20.25 8.40
C LYS A 201 5.81 -20.06 6.88
N ASN A 202 5.28 -21.06 6.18
CA ASN A 202 4.94 -20.98 4.77
C ASN A 202 3.58 -20.27 4.64
N TYR A 203 3.53 -19.16 3.90
CA TYR A 203 2.50 -18.12 4.08
C TYR A 203 1.30 -18.07 3.14
N PRO A 204 1.18 -18.82 2.04
CA PRO A 204 -0.12 -18.89 1.40
C PRO A 204 -0.97 -19.81 2.27
N GLU A 205 -1.90 -19.25 3.03
CA GLU A 205 -2.99 -20.04 3.60
C GLU A 205 -3.98 -20.37 2.49
N LYS A 206 -4.71 -21.47 2.64
CA LYS A 206 -5.80 -21.78 1.72
C LYS A 206 -6.84 -20.68 1.79
N ALA A 207 -7.39 -20.32 0.64
CA ALA A 207 -8.58 -19.47 0.62
C ALA A 207 -9.67 -20.14 1.47
N PRO A 208 -10.24 -19.46 2.48
CA PRO A 208 -11.28 -20.06 3.30
C PRO A 208 -12.47 -20.47 2.41
N LYS A 209 -13.14 -21.58 2.73
CA LYS A 209 -14.34 -22.00 2.00
C LYS A 209 -15.59 -21.28 2.49
N ASP A 210 -15.64 -21.01 3.81
CA ASP A 210 -16.73 -20.30 4.47
C ASP A 210 -16.16 -19.03 5.13
N PHE A 211 -16.30 -17.90 4.46
CA PHE A 211 -15.91 -16.60 5.01
C PHE A 211 -16.95 -15.54 4.66
N ALA A 212 -17.23 -14.66 5.62
CA ALA A 212 -17.99 -13.45 5.37
C ALA A 212 -17.00 -12.33 5.05
N ILE A 213 -17.03 -11.81 3.83
CA ILE A 213 -16.33 -10.55 3.53
C ILE A 213 -17.18 -9.44 4.13
N PRO A 214 -16.66 -8.64 5.07
CA PRO A 214 -17.36 -7.44 5.49
C PRO A 214 -17.53 -6.55 4.25
N PRO A 215 -18.75 -6.25 3.81
CA PRO A 215 -18.93 -5.37 2.67
C PRO A 215 -18.32 -4.01 3.01
N ILE A 216 -17.62 -3.40 2.05
CA ILE A 216 -17.38 -1.96 2.14
C ILE A 216 -18.77 -1.31 2.10
N PRO A 217 -19.19 -0.59 3.15
CA PRO A 217 -20.52 -0.04 3.19
C PRO A 217 -20.72 0.94 2.02
N PHE A 218 -21.91 0.94 1.44
CA PHE A 218 -22.26 1.97 0.47
C PHE A 218 -22.25 3.35 1.13
N HIS A 219 -21.82 4.37 0.39
CA HIS A 219 -21.81 5.76 0.85
C HIS A 219 -21.94 6.74 -0.32
N PHE A 220 -22.39 7.97 -0.06
CA PHE A 220 -22.64 8.97 -1.12
C PHE A 220 -21.42 9.28 -2.00
N LEU A 221 -20.19 9.24 -1.48
CA LEU A 221 -19.00 9.47 -2.32
C LEU A 221 -18.82 8.39 -3.39
N LYS A 222 -19.20 7.14 -3.11
CA LYS A 222 -19.19 6.06 -4.10
C LYS A 222 -20.21 6.32 -5.21
N LEU A 223 -21.38 6.88 -4.88
CA LEU A 223 -22.41 7.22 -5.87
C LEU A 223 -21.92 8.26 -6.91
N ILE A 224 -21.07 9.18 -6.49
CA ILE A 224 -20.54 10.26 -7.34
C ILE A 224 -19.10 10.00 -7.83
N HIS A 225 -18.56 8.80 -7.58
CA HIS A 225 -17.19 8.40 -7.95
C HIS A 225 -16.10 9.34 -7.38
N LYS A 226 -16.25 9.72 -6.10
CA LYS A 226 -15.35 10.62 -5.38
C LYS A 226 -14.79 10.03 -4.10
N GLU A 227 -14.85 8.72 -3.93
CA GLU A 227 -14.34 8.01 -2.76
C GLU A 227 -12.82 8.17 -2.55
N TYR A 228 -12.08 8.67 -3.53
CA TYR A 228 -10.64 8.95 -3.43
C TYR A 228 -10.27 10.44 -3.60
N ASP A 229 -11.24 11.35 -3.53
CA ASP A 229 -11.01 12.79 -3.72
C ASP A 229 -10.60 13.47 -2.41
N GLU A 230 -9.29 13.71 -2.27
CA GLU A 230 -8.66 14.33 -1.09
C GLU A 230 -9.31 15.66 -0.66
N THR A 231 -9.71 16.48 -1.64
CA THR A 231 -10.33 17.80 -1.34
C THR A 231 -11.72 17.63 -0.74
N ILE A 232 -12.47 16.62 -1.17
CA ILE A 232 -13.80 16.35 -0.60
C ILE A 232 -13.68 15.87 0.85
N TYR A 233 -12.74 14.99 1.18
CA TYR A 233 -12.53 14.59 2.57
C TYR A 233 -12.08 15.74 3.46
N THR A 234 -11.19 16.61 2.98
CA THR A 234 -10.83 17.85 3.70
C THR A 234 -12.05 18.71 3.98
N ASN A 235 -12.95 18.86 3.00
CA ASN A 235 -14.20 19.59 3.20
C ASN A 235 -15.11 18.90 4.23
N LEU A 236 -15.28 17.59 4.17
CA LEU A 236 -16.11 16.85 5.12
C LEU A 236 -15.56 16.96 6.56
N PHE A 237 -14.25 16.79 6.76
CA PHE A 237 -13.63 17.02 8.06
C PHE A 237 -13.85 18.44 8.56
N PHE A 238 -13.69 19.45 7.70
CA PHE A 238 -13.95 20.84 8.07
C PHE A 238 -15.40 21.05 8.51
N GLU A 239 -16.38 20.57 7.74
CA GLU A 239 -17.80 20.74 8.08
C GLU A 239 -18.12 20.10 9.43
N PHE A 240 -17.71 18.85 9.66
CA PHE A 240 -18.05 18.16 10.91
C PHE A 240 -17.31 18.71 12.14
N PHE A 241 -16.04 19.08 12.00
CA PHE A 241 -15.30 19.65 13.13
C PHE A 241 -15.66 21.10 13.43
N SER A 242 -15.94 21.92 12.41
CA SER A 242 -16.30 23.33 12.62
C SER A 242 -17.68 23.51 13.26
N LYS A 243 -18.63 22.62 12.96
CA LYS A 243 -19.99 22.64 13.53
C LYS A 243 -20.12 21.92 14.86
N ASN A 244 -19.11 21.14 15.25
CA ASN A 244 -19.11 20.42 16.52
C ASN A 244 -17.76 20.57 17.27
N PRO A 245 -17.53 21.72 17.94
CA PRO A 245 -16.29 21.96 18.68
C PRO A 245 -16.03 20.94 19.80
N VAL A 246 -17.08 20.38 20.40
CA VAL A 246 -16.96 19.34 21.44
C VAL A 246 -16.43 18.04 20.85
N LEU A 247 -16.91 17.67 19.66
CA LEU A 247 -16.39 16.54 18.90
C LEU A 247 -14.93 16.75 18.52
N PHE A 248 -14.56 17.93 18.05
CA PHE A 248 -13.16 18.21 17.69
C PHE A 248 -12.23 18.17 18.91
N ASN A 249 -12.63 18.72 20.06
CA ASN A 249 -11.86 18.58 21.30
C ASN A 249 -11.68 17.11 21.71
N SER A 250 -12.75 16.32 21.58
CA SER A 250 -12.66 14.87 21.83
C SER A 250 -11.73 14.17 20.85
N PHE A 251 -11.72 14.58 19.57
CA PHE A 251 -10.79 14.08 18.56
C PHE A 251 -9.34 14.46 18.89
N ALA A 252 -9.09 15.72 19.26
CA ALA A 252 -7.78 16.22 19.63
C ALA A 252 -7.20 15.43 20.83
N ARG A 253 -8.03 15.12 21.83
CA ARG A 253 -7.62 14.32 22.98
C ARG A 253 -7.42 12.85 22.68
N GLU A 254 -8.39 12.22 22.01
CA GLU A 254 -8.38 10.76 21.83
C GLU A 254 -7.46 10.31 20.71
N VAL A 255 -7.39 11.06 19.62
CA VAL A 255 -6.62 10.70 18.41
C VAL A 255 -5.30 11.47 18.36
N LEU A 256 -5.36 12.80 18.49
CA LEU A 256 -4.16 13.66 18.37
C LEU A 256 -3.32 13.75 19.65
N LYS A 257 -3.81 13.17 20.76
CA LYS A 257 -3.16 13.13 22.08
C LYS A 257 -2.85 14.51 22.69
N ILE A 258 -3.67 15.52 22.38
CA ILE A 258 -3.62 16.85 22.98
C ILE A 258 -4.56 16.84 24.20
N PRO A 259 -4.04 16.86 25.45
CA PRO A 259 -4.82 16.50 26.63
C PRO A 259 -5.82 17.57 27.08
N GLU A 260 -5.57 18.83 26.76
CA GLU A 260 -6.37 19.98 27.21
C GLU A 260 -7.38 20.40 26.14
N ASP A 261 -8.62 20.62 26.57
CA ASP A 261 -9.66 21.19 25.70
C ASP A 261 -9.35 22.66 25.41
N ASP A 262 -9.65 23.10 24.19
CA ASP A 262 -9.44 24.46 23.72
C ASP A 262 -10.64 24.98 22.91
N SER A 263 -10.73 26.31 22.75
CA SER A 263 -11.75 26.96 21.93
C SER A 263 -11.29 27.07 20.48
N TYR A 264 -11.22 25.93 19.79
CA TYR A 264 -10.74 25.88 18.42
C TYR A 264 -11.68 26.57 17.43
N THR A 265 -11.12 27.45 16.62
CA THR A 265 -11.71 27.91 15.36
C THR A 265 -11.09 27.12 14.21
N MET A 266 -11.92 26.37 13.49
CA MET A 266 -11.49 25.62 12.31
C MET A 266 -11.38 26.53 11.08
N LYS A 267 -10.31 26.35 10.31
CA LYS A 267 -10.07 26.97 9.01
C LYS A 267 -9.68 25.85 8.04
N LYS A 268 -10.04 25.99 6.77
CA LYS A 268 -9.58 25.10 5.69
C LYS A 268 -8.85 25.90 4.63
N GLU A 269 -7.99 25.23 3.87
CA GLU A 269 -7.30 25.79 2.71
C GLU A 269 -6.46 27.04 3.05
N VAL A 270 -5.74 27.03 4.17
CA VAL A 270 -4.97 28.18 4.66
C VAL A 270 -3.69 28.35 3.84
N GLN A 271 -3.56 29.48 3.17
CA GLN A 271 -2.39 29.78 2.34
C GLN A 271 -1.14 30.05 3.19
N ALA A 272 -0.16 29.14 3.15
CA ALA A 272 1.08 29.28 3.92
C ALA A 272 2.09 30.23 3.25
N VAL A 273 2.17 30.22 1.91
CA VAL A 273 2.97 31.18 1.12
C VAL A 273 2.14 31.66 -0.06
N LYS A 274 2.21 32.96 -0.41
CA LYS A 274 1.41 33.56 -1.50
C LYS A 274 1.59 32.77 -2.80
N GLY A 275 0.57 32.01 -3.21
CA GLY A 275 0.57 31.18 -4.41
C GLY A 275 1.38 29.87 -4.34
N LYS A 276 1.91 29.48 -3.18
CA LYS A 276 2.64 28.21 -2.97
C LYS A 276 2.34 27.60 -1.60
N GLY A 277 1.81 26.38 -1.56
CA GLY A 277 1.53 25.67 -0.30
C GLY A 277 0.25 26.14 0.43
N ARG A 278 -0.64 25.19 0.71
CA ARG A 278 -1.97 25.41 1.27
C ARG A 278 -2.24 24.32 2.30
N ILE A 279 -2.28 24.70 3.57
CA ILE A 279 -2.59 23.79 4.67
C ILE A 279 -4.06 23.38 4.53
N ASP A 280 -4.34 22.08 4.50
CA ASP A 280 -5.69 21.57 4.30
C ASP A 280 -6.65 21.96 5.42
N LEU A 281 -6.27 21.74 6.68
CA LEU A 281 -7.03 22.18 7.86
C LEU A 281 -6.11 22.83 8.89
N LEU A 282 -6.60 23.89 9.52
CA LEU A 282 -5.94 24.57 10.62
C LEU A 282 -6.96 24.82 11.73
N ALA A 283 -6.74 24.24 12.91
CA ALA A 283 -7.49 24.55 14.11
C ALA A 283 -6.70 25.54 14.96
N GLU A 284 -7.27 26.71 15.23
CA GLU A 284 -6.64 27.73 16.07
C GLU A 284 -7.44 27.89 17.37
N GLY A 285 -6.89 27.41 18.48
CA GLY A 285 -7.41 27.61 19.82
C GLY A 285 -6.73 28.76 20.55
N ASN A 286 -6.97 28.92 21.85
CA ASN A 286 -6.32 29.90 22.71
C ASN A 286 -4.89 29.47 23.04
N ASN A 287 -4.69 28.18 23.35
CA ASN A 287 -3.43 27.62 23.80
C ASN A 287 -2.72 26.83 22.70
N HIS A 288 -3.49 26.19 21.81
CA HIS A 288 -2.96 25.28 20.81
C HIS A 288 -3.28 25.73 19.38
N VAL A 289 -2.37 25.43 18.46
CA VAL A 289 -2.58 25.54 17.01
C VAL A 289 -2.29 24.18 16.38
N ILE A 290 -3.26 23.63 15.66
CA ILE A 290 -3.16 22.30 15.06
C ILE A 290 -3.23 22.45 13.54
N ALA A 291 -2.14 22.12 12.85
CA ALA A 291 -2.09 22.05 11.40
C ALA A 291 -2.25 20.60 10.95
N ILE A 292 -3.16 20.34 10.03
CA ILE A 292 -3.44 19.00 9.50
C ILE A 292 -3.32 19.06 7.97
N GLU A 293 -2.47 18.21 7.43
CA GLU A 293 -2.43 17.90 5.99
C GLU A 293 -3.18 16.59 5.77
N ASN A 294 -4.07 16.55 4.78
CA ASN A 294 -4.83 15.35 4.45
C ASN A 294 -4.28 14.74 3.16
N LYS A 295 -4.07 13.43 3.13
CA LYS A 295 -3.62 12.70 1.94
C LYS A 295 -4.50 11.47 1.72
N ILE A 296 -4.80 11.16 0.45
CA ILE A 296 -5.55 9.94 0.07
C ILE A 296 -4.89 9.21 -1.10
N LYS A 297 -4.67 9.88 -2.23
CA LYS A 297 -4.01 9.29 -3.42
C LYS A 297 -2.66 9.92 -3.72
N SER A 298 -2.50 11.20 -3.36
CA SER A 298 -1.30 11.95 -3.72
C SER A 298 -0.17 11.65 -2.73
N SER A 299 1.04 11.38 -3.24
CA SER A 299 2.25 11.51 -2.42
C SER A 299 2.42 12.98 -2.04
N LEU A 300 3.07 13.29 -0.92
CA LEU A 300 3.47 14.65 -0.60
C LEU A 300 4.23 15.29 -1.77
N HIS A 301 3.90 16.53 -2.13
CA HIS A 301 4.62 17.20 -3.21
C HIS A 301 6.11 17.29 -2.85
N GLY A 302 6.93 16.79 -3.79
CA GLY A 302 8.36 16.63 -3.59
C GLY A 302 9.08 17.91 -3.18
N ILE A 303 10.21 17.71 -2.49
CA ILE A 303 11.20 18.73 -2.17
C ILE A 303 11.44 19.59 -3.42
N ASP A 304 11.22 20.91 -3.32
CA ASP A 304 11.52 21.82 -4.43
C ASP A 304 13.01 21.70 -4.74
N LYS A 305 13.37 21.20 -5.93
CA LYS A 305 14.77 20.96 -6.33
C LYS A 305 15.63 22.23 -6.29
N ARG A 306 15.02 23.42 -6.20
CA ARG A 306 15.73 24.70 -6.07
C ARG A 306 15.89 25.16 -4.62
N GLU A 307 14.98 24.76 -3.73
CA GLU A 307 14.94 25.24 -2.34
C GLU A 307 15.32 24.15 -1.32
N GLU A 308 15.44 22.88 -1.72
CA GLU A 308 15.67 21.72 -0.85
C GLU A 308 14.66 21.57 0.31
N ILE A 309 13.52 22.26 0.22
CA ILE A 309 12.51 22.32 1.28
C ILE A 309 11.20 21.68 0.79
N SER A 310 10.59 20.83 1.63
CA SER A 310 9.30 20.18 1.35
C SER A 310 8.10 21.09 1.60
N GLN A 311 6.94 20.65 1.11
CA GLN A 311 5.65 21.28 1.42
C GLN A 311 5.38 21.36 2.92
N LEU A 312 5.64 20.27 3.67
CA LEU A 312 5.43 20.20 5.12
C LEU A 312 6.32 21.18 5.88
N THR A 313 7.60 21.29 5.49
CA THR A 313 8.52 22.25 6.12
C THR A 313 8.04 23.70 5.91
N LYS A 314 7.45 24.04 4.76
CA LYS A 314 6.86 25.38 4.51
C LYS A 314 5.70 25.66 5.46
N TYR A 315 4.89 24.66 5.79
CA TYR A 315 3.79 24.81 6.75
C TYR A 315 4.30 25.04 8.16
N VAL A 316 5.29 24.26 8.60
CA VAL A 316 5.95 24.46 9.90
C VAL A 316 6.45 25.89 9.99
N GLN A 317 7.24 26.35 9.01
CA GLN A 317 7.81 27.71 9.02
C GLN A 317 6.73 28.79 9.06
N PHE A 318 5.64 28.62 8.32
CA PHE A 318 4.52 29.57 8.34
C PHE A 318 3.84 29.64 9.71
N ILE A 319 3.52 28.49 10.30
CA ILE A 319 2.85 28.41 11.61
C ILE A 319 3.76 28.93 12.71
N GLU A 320 5.02 28.51 12.76
CA GLU A 320 5.98 28.97 13.77
C GLU A 320 6.18 30.49 13.68
N LYS A 321 6.28 31.07 12.47
CA LYS A 321 6.41 32.53 12.32
C LYS A 321 5.20 33.30 12.88
N GLY A 322 3.99 32.74 12.80
CA GLY A 322 2.77 33.37 13.31
C GLY A 322 2.56 33.19 14.82
N PHE A 323 2.87 31.99 15.32
CA PHE A 323 2.37 31.49 16.60
C PHE A 323 3.45 31.05 17.59
N SER A 324 4.72 30.89 17.17
CA SER A 324 5.79 30.44 18.06
C SER A 324 5.96 31.37 19.26
N GLY A 325 6.09 30.78 20.45
CA GLY A 325 6.16 31.50 21.73
C GLY A 325 4.83 32.10 22.22
N LYS A 326 3.73 31.95 21.46
CA LYS A 326 2.38 32.40 21.87
C LYS A 326 1.44 31.25 22.17
N LYS A 327 1.54 30.19 21.36
CA LYS A 327 0.70 28.99 21.41
C LYS A 327 1.57 27.76 21.15
N GLU A 328 1.17 26.63 21.69
CA GLU A 328 1.79 25.34 21.37
C GLU A 328 1.33 24.88 19.98
N THR A 329 2.25 24.45 19.13
CA THR A 329 1.99 24.10 17.74
C THR A 329 2.07 22.59 17.53
N HIS A 330 1.07 22.02 16.86
CA HIS A 330 0.94 20.59 16.59
C HIS A 330 0.73 20.36 15.10
N TYR A 331 1.32 19.29 14.55
CA TYR A 331 1.35 19.02 13.11
C TYR A 331 1.00 17.56 12.84
N PHE A 332 -0.04 17.32 12.03
CA PHE A 332 -0.53 15.97 11.75
C PHE A 332 -0.69 15.73 10.25
N LEU A 333 -0.39 14.51 9.82
CA LEU A 333 -0.63 14.02 8.47
C LEU A 333 -1.71 12.94 8.53
N PHE A 334 -2.89 13.21 7.99
CA PHE A 334 -3.90 12.20 7.81
C PHE A 334 -3.59 11.39 6.56
N GLU A 335 -3.47 10.08 6.70
CA GLU A 335 -3.14 9.21 5.58
C GLU A 335 -3.88 7.87 5.63
N PRO A 336 -4.18 7.27 4.47
CA PRO A 336 -4.76 5.95 4.42
C PRO A 336 -3.75 4.91 4.91
N ASN A 337 -4.29 3.81 5.44
CA ASN A 337 -3.48 2.67 5.88
C ASN A 337 -2.67 2.01 4.75
N TYR A 338 -2.92 2.35 3.49
CA TYR A 338 -2.20 1.82 2.33
C TYR A 338 -1.07 2.73 1.80
N ASN A 339 -0.95 3.99 2.23
CA ASN A 339 0.08 4.91 1.71
C ASN A 339 1.36 4.96 2.56
N GLU A 340 1.26 4.76 3.88
CA GLU A 340 2.35 4.76 4.87
C GLU A 340 3.55 5.69 4.50
N ILE A 341 3.29 6.98 4.41
CA ILE A 341 4.19 8.01 3.90
C ILE A 341 5.39 8.17 4.85
N ASP A 342 6.61 8.04 4.31
CA ASP A 342 7.85 8.33 5.05
C ASP A 342 8.04 9.85 5.27
N ILE A 343 7.47 10.36 6.36
CA ILE A 343 7.57 11.78 6.74
C ILE A 343 9.03 12.21 6.94
N ALA A 344 9.91 11.33 7.41
CA ALA A 344 11.31 11.67 7.70
C ALA A 344 12.09 12.04 6.43
N TYR A 345 11.70 11.48 5.29
CA TYR A 345 12.24 11.89 3.99
C TYR A 345 11.92 13.35 3.67
N PHE A 346 10.71 13.83 4.01
CA PHE A 346 10.23 15.16 3.66
C PHE A 346 10.58 16.23 4.70
N ASP A 347 10.86 15.87 5.95
CA ASP A 347 11.01 16.86 7.03
C ASP A 347 12.46 17.30 7.33
N LYS A 348 13.41 16.93 6.46
CA LYS A 348 14.85 17.22 6.67
C LYS A 348 15.18 18.71 6.85
N GLY A 349 14.32 19.63 6.39
CA GLY A 349 14.53 21.07 6.46
C GLY A 349 13.91 21.79 7.66
N ALA A 350 13.08 21.14 8.49
CA ALA A 350 12.35 21.79 9.59
C ALA A 350 13.05 21.72 10.96
N GLY A 351 14.29 21.22 11.02
CA GLY A 351 14.99 20.99 12.28
C GLY A 351 14.62 19.68 13.00
N GLY A 352 13.96 18.75 12.30
CA GLY A 352 13.51 17.46 12.83
C GLY A 352 12.13 17.08 12.29
N VAL A 353 11.72 15.83 12.51
CA VAL A 353 10.35 15.36 12.17
C VAL A 353 9.35 16.00 13.14
N LYS A 354 8.50 16.90 12.64
CA LYS A 354 7.44 17.57 13.39
C LYS A 354 6.05 17.00 13.11
N PHE A 355 5.81 16.53 11.89
CA PHE A 355 4.51 15.95 11.52
C PHE A 355 4.35 14.54 12.09
N GLN A 356 3.22 14.28 12.73
CA GLN A 356 2.85 12.96 13.24
C GLN A 356 1.80 12.32 12.31
N PRO A 357 2.01 11.08 11.86
CA PRO A 357 1.01 10.39 11.04
C PRO A 357 -0.20 10.00 11.89
N VAL A 358 -1.39 10.12 11.31
CA VAL A 358 -2.65 9.62 11.87
C VAL A 358 -3.35 8.83 10.77
N CYS A 359 -3.49 7.52 10.99
CA CYS A 359 -4.07 6.66 9.98
C CYS A 359 -5.58 6.81 9.91
N TYR A 360 -6.16 6.69 8.71
CA TYR A 360 -7.63 6.71 8.54
C TYR A 360 -8.34 5.63 9.36
N SER A 361 -7.69 4.50 9.67
CA SER A 361 -8.23 3.52 10.63
C SER A 361 -8.47 4.08 12.04
N GLU A 362 -7.63 4.99 12.53
CA GLU A 362 -7.80 5.65 13.83
C GLU A 362 -8.93 6.67 13.77
N ILE A 363 -8.96 7.46 12.69
CA ILE A 363 -10.00 8.45 12.41
C ILE A 363 -11.38 7.77 12.30
N TYR A 364 -11.46 6.68 11.53
CA TYR A 364 -12.66 5.85 11.38
C TYR A 364 -13.15 5.31 12.73
N ARG A 365 -12.26 4.73 13.55
CA ARG A 365 -12.63 4.20 14.88
C ARG A 365 -13.18 5.30 15.77
N PHE A 366 -12.58 6.50 15.75
CA PHE A 366 -13.07 7.65 16.49
C PHE A 366 -14.50 8.02 16.06
N PHE A 367 -14.72 8.30 14.78
CA PHE A 367 -16.03 8.73 14.30
C PHE A 367 -17.10 7.65 14.49
N LYS A 368 -16.73 6.37 14.35
CA LYS A 368 -17.64 5.25 14.63
C LYS A 368 -18.02 5.18 16.10
N LYS A 369 -17.07 5.38 17.02
CA LYS A 369 -17.31 5.39 18.47
C LYS A 369 -18.20 6.57 18.90
N HIS A 370 -18.03 7.73 18.27
CA HIS A 370 -18.72 8.98 18.62
C HIS A 370 -19.88 9.31 17.69
N ILE A 371 -20.40 8.32 16.95
CA ILE A 371 -21.38 8.54 15.90
C ILE A 371 -22.69 9.17 16.42
N ASP A 372 -23.09 8.88 17.66
CA ASP A 372 -24.32 9.43 18.23
C ASP A 372 -24.22 10.93 18.53
N ALA A 373 -23.07 11.39 19.04
CA ALA A 373 -22.80 12.81 19.27
C ALA A 373 -22.78 13.62 17.96
N PHE A 374 -22.43 12.95 16.87
CA PHE A 374 -22.41 13.50 15.54
C PHE A 374 -23.81 13.54 14.92
N LYS A 375 -24.61 12.47 15.08
CA LYS A 375 -25.97 12.36 14.55
C LYS A 375 -26.92 13.44 15.07
N SER A 376 -26.71 13.91 16.29
CA SER A 376 -27.50 14.99 16.89
C SER A 376 -27.15 16.40 16.39
N GLY A 377 -26.07 16.55 15.62
CA GLY A 377 -25.57 17.85 15.14
C GLY A 377 -26.14 18.30 13.79
N GLU A 378 -25.72 19.50 13.37
CA GLU A 378 -25.93 19.99 12.00
C GLU A 378 -25.27 19.01 11.02
N HIS A 379 -26.02 18.57 9.99
CA HIS A 379 -25.62 17.50 9.05
C HIS A 379 -25.52 16.07 9.62
N GLY A 380 -26.02 15.83 10.84
CA GLY A 380 -26.01 14.50 11.47
C GLY A 380 -26.73 13.40 10.67
N GLN A 381 -27.64 13.77 9.75
CA GLN A 381 -28.26 12.82 8.81
C GLN A 381 -27.28 12.16 7.84
N TYR A 382 -26.09 12.75 7.63
CA TYR A 382 -25.02 12.21 6.77
C TYR A 382 -23.92 11.51 7.57
N ALA A 383 -24.09 11.31 8.88
CA ALA A 383 -23.08 10.74 9.76
C ALA A 383 -22.63 9.36 9.36
N GLU A 384 -23.58 8.44 9.22
CA GLU A 384 -23.29 7.05 8.89
C GLU A 384 -22.59 6.95 7.54
N ASP A 385 -23.09 7.69 6.56
CA ASP A 385 -22.51 7.78 5.23
C ASP A 385 -21.06 8.29 5.25
N PHE A 386 -20.76 9.34 6.03
CA PHE A 386 -19.39 9.84 6.18
C PHE A 386 -18.48 8.83 6.88
N VAL A 387 -18.93 8.22 7.98
CA VAL A 387 -18.16 7.17 8.67
C VAL A 387 -17.91 5.98 7.75
N ASN A 388 -18.90 5.62 6.93
CA ASN A 388 -18.78 4.57 5.92
C ASN A 388 -17.77 4.92 4.84
N SER A 389 -17.70 6.18 4.39
CA SER A 389 -16.71 6.58 3.39
C SER A 389 -15.28 6.48 3.92
N LEU A 390 -15.04 6.79 5.20
CA LEU A 390 -13.73 6.61 5.83
C LEU A 390 -13.25 5.15 5.81
N ARG A 391 -14.16 4.16 5.90
CA ARG A 391 -13.83 2.72 5.94
C ARG A 391 -13.00 2.27 4.73
N VAL A 392 -13.19 2.91 3.57
CA VAL A 392 -12.48 2.63 2.31
C VAL A 392 -10.95 2.83 2.47
N HIS A 393 -10.53 3.75 3.34
CA HIS A 393 -9.12 4.12 3.53
C HIS A 393 -8.46 3.44 4.73
N THR A 394 -9.15 2.50 5.37
CA THR A 394 -8.67 1.84 6.60
C THR A 394 -7.92 0.54 6.37
N GLU A 395 -8.02 -0.02 5.16
CA GLU A 395 -7.34 -1.25 4.77
C GLU A 395 -5.92 -0.92 4.29
N THR A 396 -4.96 -1.76 4.67
CA THR A 396 -3.65 -1.81 4.03
C THR A 396 -3.80 -2.26 2.57
N MET A 397 -2.77 -2.04 1.74
CA MET A 397 -2.76 -2.52 0.36
C MET A 397 -3.02 -4.03 0.29
N ARG A 398 -2.42 -4.78 1.23
CA ARG A 398 -2.59 -6.23 1.32
C ARG A 398 -4.02 -6.63 1.65
N GLU A 399 -4.62 -6.05 2.69
CA GLU A 399 -6.01 -6.35 3.08
C GLU A 399 -6.99 -6.01 1.94
N THR A 400 -6.75 -4.90 1.25
CA THR A 400 -7.55 -4.48 0.08
C THR A 400 -7.51 -5.54 -1.02
N VAL A 401 -6.32 -6.03 -1.33
CA VAL A 401 -6.12 -7.08 -2.33
C VAL A 401 -6.75 -8.39 -1.86
N GLU A 402 -6.43 -8.89 -0.67
CA GLU A 402 -7.03 -10.12 -0.11
C GLU A 402 -8.56 -10.07 -0.14
N ARG A 403 -9.18 -8.97 0.29
CA ARG A 403 -10.63 -8.76 0.24
C ARG A 403 -11.19 -8.86 -1.18
N LYS A 404 -10.53 -8.23 -2.16
CA LYS A 404 -10.94 -8.32 -3.57
C LYS A 404 -10.92 -9.78 -4.05
N PHE A 405 -9.89 -10.56 -3.72
CA PHE A 405 -9.83 -11.98 -4.12
C PHE A 405 -11.02 -12.77 -3.62
N LEU A 406 -11.22 -12.66 -2.31
CA LEU A 406 -12.26 -13.33 -1.58
C LEU A 406 -13.62 -12.97 -2.20
N SER A 407 -13.80 -11.73 -2.66
CA SER A 407 -15.04 -11.30 -3.30
C SER A 407 -15.29 -11.93 -4.67
N VAL A 408 -14.23 -12.25 -5.43
CA VAL A 408 -14.32 -12.93 -6.74
C VAL A 408 -14.65 -14.42 -6.58
N ILE A 409 -14.10 -15.05 -5.54
CA ILE A 409 -14.44 -16.41 -5.14
C ILE A 409 -15.91 -16.46 -4.70
N GLN A 410 -16.35 -15.50 -3.88
CA GLN A 410 -17.71 -15.48 -3.32
C GLN A 410 -18.81 -15.09 -4.33
N LYS A 411 -18.62 -14.04 -5.13
CA LYS A 411 -19.65 -13.49 -6.06
C LYS A 411 -20.13 -14.48 -7.12
N ASN A 412 -19.34 -15.50 -7.42
CA ASN A 412 -19.63 -16.47 -8.47
C ASN A 412 -20.12 -17.83 -7.93
N GLY A 413 -20.40 -17.93 -6.62
CA GLY A 413 -20.96 -19.11 -5.96
C GLY A 413 -22.48 -19.10 -5.81
N THR A 414 -23.17 -18.05 -6.25
CA THR A 414 -24.64 -18.03 -6.37
C THR A 414 -25.05 -18.42 -7.79
N VAL A 415 -25.26 -19.71 -7.99
CA VAL A 415 -26.19 -20.26 -9.00
C VAL A 415 -27.21 -21.11 -8.27
#